data_AF-A0ABD5W2S6-F1
#
_entry.id   AF-A0ABD5W2S6-F1
#
_cell.length_a   1.000
_cell.length_b   1.000
_cell.length_c   1.000
_cell.angle_alpha   90.00
_cell.angle_beta   90.00
_cell.angle_gamma   90.00
#
_symmetry.space_group_name_H-M   'P 1'
#
loop_
_entity.id
_entity.type
_entity.pdbx_description
1 polymer ?
#
loop_
_entity_poly.entity_id
_entity_poly.type
_entity_poly.pdbx_seq_one_letter_code
_entity_poly.pdbx_strand_id
1 'polypeptide(L)'
;MQQKANTVSESTDGKSSEPTESASSESDDQSEGSVKDERIGTYMYLQESQQKELKKVYNQIKAEYEYEYDTEFEKNRQFYPLVVEYGIQSLDSLDVSEIQERLESFTDSADRGGYKRD
;
A
#
# COMPACT_ATOMS: atom_id res chain seq x y z
N MET A 1 -68.47 17.17 -12.18
CA MET A 1 -67.82 16.58 -10.98
C MET A 1 -67.18 15.27 -11.44
N GLN A 2 -65.87 15.31 -11.76
CA GLN A 2 -64.75 14.78 -10.94
C GLN A 2 -64.77 13.24 -10.89
N GLN A 3 -64.01 12.54 -11.75
CA GLN A 3 -62.57 12.18 -11.68
C GLN A 3 -62.22 11.18 -10.56
N LYS A 4 -61.50 10.12 -10.98
CA LYS A 4 -61.27 8.85 -10.31
C LYS A 4 -59.97 8.83 -9.49
N ALA A 5 -60.02 8.00 -8.44
CA ALA A 5 -58.97 7.20 -7.80
C ALA A 5 -57.79 7.93 -7.13
N ASN A 6 -57.72 7.77 -5.81
CA ASN A 6 -56.68 8.27 -4.91
C ASN A 6 -55.79 7.10 -4.41
N THR A 7 -54.49 7.23 -4.71
CA THR A 7 -53.26 6.88 -3.96
C THR A 7 -53.17 5.66 -3.02
N VAL A 8 -52.19 4.79 -3.30
CA VAL A 8 -51.21 4.21 -2.36
C VAL A 8 -49.90 3.94 -3.12
N SER A 9 -48.78 4.51 -2.66
CA SER A 9 -47.58 3.78 -2.19
C SER A 9 -46.30 4.62 -2.32
N GLU A 10 -45.58 4.67 -1.21
CA GLU A 10 -44.29 5.31 -0.94
C GLU A 10 -43.12 4.82 -1.80
N SER A 11 -42.23 5.79 -2.10
CA SER A 11 -40.77 5.80 -1.95
C SER A 11 -39.93 4.68 -2.59
N THR A 12 -39.16 5.04 -3.63
CA THR A 12 -37.69 4.94 -3.70
C THR A 12 -37.21 5.29 -5.12
N ASP A 13 -36.63 6.47 -5.32
CA ASP A 13 -35.90 6.77 -6.56
C ASP A 13 -34.66 7.61 -6.25
N GLY A 14 -33.55 6.91 -6.07
CA GLY A 14 -32.21 7.46 -6.19
C GLY A 14 -31.61 6.95 -7.50
N LYS A 15 -31.62 7.78 -8.55
CA LYS A 15 -30.77 7.58 -9.72
C LYS A 15 -30.33 8.94 -10.26
N SER A 16 -29.18 9.37 -9.77
CA SER A 16 -28.47 10.55 -10.26
C SER A 16 -27.90 10.26 -11.64
N SER A 17 -28.12 11.22 -12.54
CA SER A 17 -27.82 11.22 -13.96
C SER A 17 -26.34 11.01 -14.30
N GLU A 18 -26.08 10.27 -15.38
CA GLU A 18 -24.84 10.29 -16.16
C GLU A 18 -24.53 11.70 -16.70
N PRO A 19 -23.24 12.00 -16.92
CA PRO A 19 -22.86 12.83 -18.05
C PRO A 19 -21.80 12.16 -18.95
N THR A 20 -22.21 11.93 -20.20
CA THR A 20 -21.55 12.32 -21.46
C THR A 20 -20.06 12.03 -21.66
N GLU A 21 -19.81 11.04 -22.52
CA GLU A 21 -18.68 10.91 -23.42
C GLU A 21 -18.28 12.28 -24.02
N SER A 22 -17.07 12.74 -23.69
CA SER A 22 -16.41 13.84 -24.40
C SER A 22 -15.11 13.33 -24.97
N ALA A 23 -15.09 13.23 -26.30
CA ALA A 23 -13.88 13.00 -27.08
C ALA A 23 -12.83 14.05 -26.71
N SER A 24 -11.68 13.59 -26.21
CA SER A 24 -10.51 14.43 -26.02
C SER A 24 -9.35 13.77 -26.76
N SER A 25 -9.08 14.36 -27.93
CA SER A 25 -7.77 14.54 -28.57
C SER A 25 -6.67 13.55 -28.18
N GLU A 26 -6.24 12.76 -29.17
CA GLU A 26 -4.94 12.11 -29.24
C GLU A 26 -3.84 13.13 -28.87
N SER A 27 -3.24 12.94 -27.70
CA SER A 27 -1.97 13.54 -27.33
C SER A 27 -1.00 12.39 -27.11
N ASP A 28 0.02 12.36 -27.97
CA ASP A 28 1.15 11.44 -28.03
C ASP A 28 1.40 10.61 -26.76
N ASP A 29 1.08 9.32 -26.89
CA ASP A 29 1.51 8.24 -26.02
C ASP A 29 3.03 8.09 -26.13
N GLN A 30 3.78 8.95 -25.43
CA GLN A 30 5.14 8.63 -25.03
C GLN A 30 5.01 7.51 -23.98
N SER A 31 4.99 6.26 -24.45
CA SER A 31 5.07 5.09 -23.59
C SER A 31 6.45 5.04 -22.94
N GLU A 32 6.68 5.89 -21.94
CA GLU A 32 7.70 5.61 -20.93
C GLU A 32 7.29 4.28 -20.31
N GLY A 33 8.12 3.25 -20.47
CA GLY A 33 7.82 1.88 -20.03
C GLY A 33 7.22 1.90 -18.63
N SER A 34 6.08 1.22 -18.44
CA SER A 34 5.43 1.24 -17.15
C SER A 34 6.45 0.75 -16.14
N VAL A 35 6.64 1.44 -15.01
CA VAL A 35 7.57 0.97 -13.96
C VAL A 35 7.25 -0.47 -13.48
N LYS A 36 6.07 -1.00 -13.82
CA LYS A 36 5.69 -2.40 -13.65
C LYS A 36 6.45 -3.37 -14.57
N ASP A 37 6.98 -2.89 -15.68
CA ASP A 37 7.75 -3.67 -16.65
C ASP A 37 9.21 -3.88 -16.19
N GLU A 38 9.71 -3.05 -15.26
CA GLU A 38 11.09 -3.10 -14.75
C GLU A 38 11.23 -3.67 -13.34
N ARG A 39 10.13 -3.75 -12.56
CA ARG A 39 10.19 -4.12 -11.13
C ARG A 39 9.32 -5.33 -10.80
N ILE A 40 9.88 -6.25 -10.01
CA ILE A 40 9.19 -7.46 -9.56
C ILE A 40 8.41 -7.14 -8.28
N GLY A 41 7.09 -7.36 -8.30
CA GLY A 41 6.25 -7.27 -7.12
C GLY A 41 6.50 -8.43 -6.18
N THR A 42 6.87 -8.14 -4.94
CA THR A 42 7.19 -9.15 -3.91
C THR A 42 6.25 -9.01 -2.72
N TYR A 43 5.65 -10.13 -2.31
CA TYR A 43 4.81 -10.21 -1.11
C TYR A 43 5.59 -10.86 0.03
N MET A 44 5.44 -10.34 1.25
CA MET A 44 6.15 -10.80 2.44
C MET A 44 5.26 -10.72 3.68
N TYR A 45 5.46 -11.66 4.60
CA TYR A 45 4.84 -11.64 5.92
C TYR A 45 5.71 -10.84 6.88
N LEU A 46 5.10 -9.90 7.59
CA LEU A 46 5.74 -9.07 8.60
C LEU A 46 5.01 -9.22 9.92
N GLN A 47 5.76 -9.18 11.02
CA GLN A 47 5.16 -9.05 12.35
C GLN A 47 4.42 -7.70 12.45
N GLU A 48 3.35 -7.65 13.24
CA GLU A 48 2.55 -6.42 13.42
C GLU A 48 3.41 -5.24 13.90
N SER A 49 4.36 -5.51 14.81
CA SER A 49 5.34 -4.54 15.31
C SER A 49 6.18 -3.93 14.18
N GLN A 50 6.68 -4.78 13.27
CA GLN A 50 7.47 -4.36 12.12
C GLN A 50 6.64 -3.53 11.14
N GLN A 51 5.40 -3.94 10.87
CA GLN A 51 4.49 -3.17 10.00
C GLN A 51 4.19 -1.78 10.58
N LYS A 52 3.95 -1.70 11.89
CA LYS A 52 3.69 -0.44 12.59
C LYS A 52 4.90 0.49 12.54
N GLU A 53 6.11 -0.04 12.77
CA GLU A 53 7.33 0.76 12.71
C GLU A 53 7.60 1.24 11.27
N LEU A 54 7.45 0.38 10.26
CA LEU A 54 7.57 0.78 8.85
C LEU A 54 6.62 1.92 8.49
N LYS A 55 5.36 1.88 8.96
CA LYS A 55 4.38 2.94 8.71
C LYS A 55 4.79 4.26 9.36
N LYS A 56 5.31 4.21 10.59
CA LYS A 56 5.79 5.38 11.32
C LYS A 56 6.98 6.01 10.61
N VAL A 57 8.00 5.22 10.28
CA VAL A 57 9.21 5.68 9.59
C VAL A 57 8.88 6.25 8.21
N TYR A 58 8.00 5.58 7.45
CA TYR A 58 7.52 6.10 6.17
C TYR A 58 6.90 7.50 6.31
N ASN A 59 5.97 7.69 7.24
CA ASN A 59 5.30 8.98 7.41
C ASN A 59 6.28 10.09 7.80
N GLN A 60 7.28 9.78 8.62
CA GLN A 60 8.31 10.73 9.02
C GLN A 60 9.18 11.13 7.83
N ILE A 61 9.79 10.15 7.14
CA ILE A 61 10.66 10.41 5.98
C ILE A 61 9.88 11.12 4.88
N LYS A 62 8.62 10.71 4.63
CA LYS A 62 7.74 11.36 3.65
C LYS A 62 7.58 12.84 3.96
N ALA A 63 7.23 13.18 5.20
CA ALA A 63 7.00 14.57 5.59
C ALA A 63 8.27 15.42 5.47
N GLU A 64 9.42 14.89 5.91
CA GLU A 64 10.72 15.57 5.81
C GLU A 64 11.13 15.77 4.34
N TYR A 65 10.99 14.73 3.51
CA TYR A 65 11.36 14.78 2.09
C TYR A 65 10.45 15.75 1.30
N GLU A 66 9.14 15.68 1.49
CA GLU A 66 8.19 16.55 0.81
C GLU A 66 8.36 18.02 1.23
N TYR A 67 8.70 18.28 2.50
CA TYR A 67 9.00 19.62 2.98
C TYR A 67 10.28 20.19 2.34
N GLU A 68 11.33 19.39 2.24
CA GLU A 68 12.63 19.83 1.74
C GLU A 68 12.66 19.99 0.21
N TYR A 69 12.01 19.07 -0.52
CA TYR A 69 12.14 18.95 -1.97
C TYR A 69 10.88 19.31 -2.76
N ASP A 70 9.77 19.65 -2.10
CA ASP A 70 8.47 19.98 -2.73
C ASP A 70 8.02 18.94 -3.77
N THR A 71 8.37 17.66 -3.51
CA THR A 71 8.15 16.53 -4.42
C THR A 71 7.53 15.37 -3.67
N GLU A 72 6.51 14.73 -4.25
CA GLU A 72 5.82 13.61 -3.62
C GLU A 72 6.76 12.43 -3.31
N PHE A 73 6.64 11.89 -2.10
CA PHE A 73 7.36 10.70 -1.68
C PHE A 73 6.43 9.46 -1.66
N GLU A 74 6.62 8.58 -2.64
CA GLU A 74 5.82 7.40 -2.90
C GLU A 74 6.33 6.14 -2.18
N LYS A 75 5.40 5.47 -1.49
CA LYS A 75 5.68 4.25 -0.72
C LYS A 75 6.30 3.11 -1.54
N ASN A 76 5.69 2.76 -2.67
CA ASN A 76 6.05 1.56 -3.44
C ASN A 76 7.23 1.82 -4.39
N ARG A 77 7.41 3.06 -4.86
CA ARG A 77 8.45 3.41 -5.82
C ARG A 77 9.76 3.86 -5.18
N GLN A 78 9.70 4.43 -3.98
CA GLN A 78 10.87 5.03 -3.34
C GLN A 78 11.12 4.41 -1.96
N PHE A 79 10.14 4.44 -1.06
CA PHE A 79 10.36 3.99 0.33
C PHE A 79 10.75 2.51 0.45
N TYR A 80 9.92 1.59 -0.07
CA TYR A 80 10.20 0.16 0.08
C TYR A 80 11.50 -0.28 -0.60
N PRO A 81 11.83 0.17 -1.83
CA PRO A 81 13.14 -0.08 -2.42
C PRO A 81 14.31 0.36 -1.53
N LEU A 82 14.24 1.54 -0.91
CA LEU A 82 15.28 2.00 0.02
C LEU A 82 15.38 1.09 1.24
N VAL A 83 14.26 0.72 1.86
CA VAL A 83 14.24 -0.20 3.01
C VAL A 83 14.90 -1.53 2.66
N VAL A 84 14.63 -2.08 1.48
CA VAL A 84 15.21 -3.35 1.02
C VAL A 84 16.71 -3.20 0.77
N GLU A 85 17.14 -2.15 0.06
CA GLU A 85 18.55 -1.90 -0.25
C GLU A 85 19.39 -1.78 1.04
N TYR A 86 18.99 -0.90 1.96
CA TYR A 86 19.69 -0.72 3.23
C TYR A 86 19.58 -1.94 4.14
N GLY A 87 18.47 -2.68 4.06
CA GLY A 87 18.30 -3.96 4.75
C GLY A 87 19.28 -5.02 4.27
N ILE A 88 19.47 -5.15 2.96
CA ILE A 88 20.45 -6.06 2.34
C ILE A 88 21.87 -5.67 2.75
N GLN A 89 22.24 -4.40 2.62
CA GLN A 89 23.57 -3.91 3.04
C GLN A 89 23.83 -4.17 4.53
N SER A 90 22.80 -4.01 5.38
CA SER A 90 22.92 -4.31 6.80
C SER A 90 23.13 -5.80 7.06
N LEU A 91 22.43 -6.68 6.32
CA LEU A 91 22.58 -8.13 6.44
C LEU A 91 23.92 -8.64 5.89
N ASP A 92 24.41 -8.05 4.79
CA ASP A 92 25.70 -8.41 4.17
C ASP A 92 26.89 -8.12 5.10
N SER A 93 26.71 -7.20 6.04
CA SER A 93 27.73 -6.89 7.06
C SER A 93 27.80 -7.91 8.21
N LEU A 94 26.86 -8.86 8.29
CA LEU A 94 26.77 -9.83 9.39
C LEU A 94 27.27 -11.21 8.96
N ASP A 95 27.86 -11.94 9.91
CA ASP A 95 28.14 -13.35 9.70
C ASP A 95 26.92 -14.25 9.95
N VAL A 96 27.03 -15.52 9.56
CA VAL A 96 25.92 -16.49 9.66
C VAL A 96 25.50 -16.74 11.11
N SER A 97 26.43 -16.69 12.08
CA SER A 97 26.10 -16.84 13.50
C SER A 97 25.31 -15.65 14.03
N GLU A 98 25.68 -14.42 13.66
CA GLU A 98 24.96 -13.22 14.04
C GLU A 98 23.55 -13.19 13.43
N ILE A 99 23.40 -13.67 12.19
CA ILE A 99 22.08 -13.83 11.56
C ILE A 99 21.24 -14.84 12.34
N GLN A 100 21.81 -15.97 12.76
CA GLN A 100 21.13 -17.00 13.54
C GLN A 100 20.63 -16.45 14.89
N GLU A 101 21.47 -15.70 15.62
CA GLU A 101 21.09 -15.07 16.89
C GLU A 101 19.89 -14.12 16.71
N ARG A 102 19.90 -13.33 15.63
CA ARG A 102 18.78 -12.43 15.31
C ARG A 102 17.50 -13.19 14.99
N LEU A 103 17.59 -14.30 14.24
CA LEU A 103 16.44 -15.14 13.95
C LEU A 103 15.80 -15.72 15.22
N GLU A 104 16.63 -16.20 16.15
CA GLU A 104 16.17 -16.72 17.44
C GLU A 104 15.43 -15.65 18.25
N SER A 105 15.90 -14.40 18.22
CA SER A 105 15.23 -13.27 18.87
C SER A 105 13.83 -12.97 18.29
N PHE A 106 13.61 -13.25 16.99
CA PHE A 106 12.30 -13.09 16.36
C PHE A 106 11.33 -14.20 16.75
N THR A 107 11.82 -15.44 16.85
CA THR A 107 10.98 -16.62 17.14
C THR A 107 10.57 -16.72 18.60
N ASP A 108 11.42 -16.30 19.54
CA ASP A 108 11.12 -16.35 20.98
C ASP A 108 9.95 -15.41 21.35
N SER A 109 9.70 -14.40 20.54
CA SER A 109 8.53 -13.51 20.65
C SER A 109 7.23 -14.11 20.08
N ALA A 110 7.33 -15.10 19.19
CA ALA A 110 6.21 -15.71 18.47
C ALA A 110 5.65 -16.98 19.16
N ASP A 111 6.41 -17.62 20.05
CA ASP A 111 6.03 -18.90 20.67
C ASP A 111 5.01 -18.79 21.83
N ARG A 112 4.46 -17.60 22.09
CA ARG A 112 3.28 -17.43 22.96
C ARG A 112 1.95 -17.52 22.21
N GLY A 113 1.98 -17.61 20.88
CA GLY A 113 0.81 -17.77 20.03
C GLY A 113 0.72 -19.18 19.48
N GLY A 114 0.58 -20.17 20.36
CA GLY A 114 0.50 -21.58 19.97
C GLY A 114 -0.57 -21.81 18.91
N TYR A 115 -0.17 -22.35 17.76
CA TYR A 115 -1.09 -23.00 16.84
C TYR A 115 -1.73 -24.17 17.61
N LYS A 116 -3.02 -24.01 17.95
CA LYS A 116 -3.83 -25.17 18.34
C LYS A 116 -3.85 -26.10 17.14
N ARG A 117 -3.24 -27.26 17.30
CA ARG A 117 -3.50 -28.41 16.43
C ARG A 117 -4.88 -28.91 16.81
N ASP A 118 -5.83 -28.75 15.90
CA ASP A 118 -7.14 -29.41 15.96
C ASP A 118 -6.99 -30.93 15.85
#